data_AF-A0A959T951-F1
#
_entry.id   AF-A0A959T951-F1
#
_cell.length_a   1.000
_cell.length_b   1.000
_cell.length_c   1.000
_cell.angle_alpha   90.00
_cell.angle_beta   90.00
_cell.angle_gamma   90.00
#
_symmetry.space_group_name_H-M   'P 1'
#
loop_
_entity.id
_entity.type
_entity.pdbx_description
1 polymer ?
#
loop_
_entity_poly.entity_id
_entity_poly.type
_entity_poly.pdbx_seq_one_letter_code
_entity_poly.pdbx_strand_id
1 'polypeptide(L)'
;MLRVLVIFAEIEYDQEPGADPQPDGAEHWPKGELPRWADELFDHQRSERPAGHITRYYHDMSLGNFILLGDHLAHMVTIKQSEVRNLNSAVGLSSAVVAQADRSGKFRTAHDLSVADFDHWKDNGRAGLAKEEGPDTPHSYDHLMVILRNSMLKHGSGSTDPGSPGELFGHESDTQSRFGAMWGIPRDILLHEFNHMLFGGNNFHSMGGNAQRFQRYFIGMQGGWGMMGGAFSSLLTANAWDRDRLGWRPVGAIHRIRVHDPEGNEVNGDLDVLAGDTGRFVLRDFVTSGDALRIRLPFIPEDEFPQWIWLENHQTEARNGCPDDVFHFEVDFPCVVDAVPGIYAYLQVDRGNKTGRDIYGGQSDFLRPLVASGHTDLHIDVEREHQCILPGTGVALSRSRNDCNPLTGWQDQEMPRFDQDGDGQLSTKESLMLDVEMRDGVMHDHAHFFGHARHAFTLQGNALLGMGTDPSTASQMTLVCSDRDVFHRRRPNNRVVRPNGISVELLEQRLNGDIVVRVRRGDVRLEQDIRWCADSIVLNDLQGPDGHSLVVAKGKRLLLDRSGTPTRIDSPDTVDGITYWSDPTRLTLAPGVKMRLEDRAVLELRAGSELHLMPGSV
;
A
#
# COMPACT_ATOMS: atom_id res chain seq x y z
N MET A 1 15.48 -1.48 -20.47
CA MET A 1 16.55 -1.34 -19.46
C MET A 1 16.75 0.14 -19.23
N LEU A 2 16.96 0.60 -18.00
CA LEU A 2 17.31 1.99 -17.68
C LEU A 2 18.64 1.99 -16.92
N ARG A 3 19.50 2.99 -17.15
CA ARG A 3 20.72 3.17 -16.34
C ARG A 3 20.74 4.56 -15.71
N VAL A 4 20.92 4.60 -14.40
CA VAL A 4 20.97 5.83 -13.61
C VAL A 4 22.41 6.30 -13.44
N LEU A 5 22.68 7.58 -13.72
CA LEU A 5 23.93 8.22 -13.28
C LEU A 5 23.77 8.76 -11.87
N VAL A 6 24.59 8.31 -10.93
CA VAL A 6 24.57 8.78 -9.53
C VAL A 6 25.70 9.78 -9.27
N ILE A 7 25.38 10.90 -8.63
CA ILE A 7 26.35 11.87 -8.12
C ILE A 7 26.26 11.88 -6.59
N PHE A 8 27.33 11.45 -5.95
CA PHE A 8 27.51 11.66 -4.52
C PHE A 8 28.06 13.05 -4.27
N ALA A 9 27.45 13.76 -3.33
CA ALA A 9 27.81 15.13 -3.01
C ALA A 9 27.83 15.43 -1.51
N GLU A 10 28.62 16.43 -1.12
CA GLU A 10 28.62 17.02 0.21
C GLU A 10 28.68 18.55 0.15
N ILE A 11 28.25 19.18 1.24
CA ILE A 11 28.27 20.62 1.42
C ILE A 11 29.44 21.00 2.33
N GLU A 12 30.33 21.85 1.83
CA GLU A 12 31.28 22.60 2.63
C GLU A 12 30.55 23.81 3.23
N TYR A 13 30.21 23.73 4.53
CA TYR A 13 29.58 24.81 5.29
C TYR A 13 30.58 25.94 5.59
N ASP A 14 31.01 26.65 4.55
CA ASP A 14 32.05 27.69 4.60
C ASP A 14 31.59 29.00 5.25
N GLN A 15 30.27 29.24 5.35
CA GLN A 15 29.70 30.43 5.98
C GLN A 15 29.27 30.16 7.43
N GLU A 16 28.67 29.00 7.69
CA GLU A 16 28.16 28.60 8.99
C GLU A 16 28.58 27.16 9.34
N PRO A 17 29.85 26.91 9.70
CA PRO A 17 30.35 25.55 9.95
C PRO A 17 29.56 24.77 11.02
N GLY A 18 28.99 25.48 12.00
CA GLY A 18 28.16 24.88 13.05
C GLY A 18 26.78 24.39 12.59
N ALA A 19 26.36 24.71 11.36
CA ALA A 19 25.12 24.24 10.76
C ALA A 19 25.29 22.90 10.02
N ASP A 20 26.52 22.38 9.90
CA ASP A 20 26.77 21.07 9.31
C ASP A 20 26.13 19.98 10.18
N PRO A 21 25.13 19.21 9.67
CA PRO A 21 24.48 18.16 10.44
C PRO A 21 25.39 16.95 10.68
N GLN A 22 26.51 16.85 9.97
CA GLN A 22 27.47 15.76 10.08
C GLN A 22 28.92 16.27 9.87
N PRO A 23 29.45 17.10 10.80
CA PRO A 23 30.69 17.85 10.62
C PRO A 23 31.94 16.96 10.48
N ASP A 24 31.91 15.78 11.10
CA ASP A 24 33.02 14.82 11.16
C ASP A 24 32.84 13.65 10.18
N GLY A 25 31.77 13.64 9.38
CA GLY A 25 31.37 12.47 8.58
C GLY A 25 30.77 11.35 9.43
N ALA A 26 30.62 10.17 8.85
CA ALA A 26 30.22 8.95 9.56
C ALA A 26 31.00 7.74 9.06
N GLU A 27 30.90 6.61 9.78
CA GLU A 27 31.59 5.38 9.40
C GLU A 27 31.20 4.91 7.99
N HIS A 28 29.91 4.90 7.68
CA HIS A 28 29.40 4.50 6.37
C HIS A 28 29.66 5.53 5.27
N TRP A 29 29.90 6.79 5.64
CA TRP A 29 30.17 7.87 4.69
C TRP A 29 31.15 8.90 5.27
N PRO A 30 32.48 8.68 5.10
CA PRO A 30 33.49 9.60 5.58
C PRO A 30 33.44 10.96 4.85
N LYS A 31 33.84 12.02 5.56
CA LYS A 31 33.89 13.38 4.99
C LYS A 31 34.88 13.46 3.83
N GLY A 32 34.49 14.07 2.72
CA GLY A 32 35.33 14.23 1.53
C GLY A 32 35.55 12.96 0.71
N GLU A 33 34.93 11.84 1.08
CA GLU A 33 35.09 10.53 0.42
C GLU A 33 33.73 10.00 -0.04
N LEU A 34 33.73 9.14 -1.07
CA LEU A 34 32.54 8.40 -1.49
C LEU A 34 32.00 7.54 -0.33
N PRO A 35 30.67 7.29 -0.26
CA PRO A 35 30.14 6.38 0.75
C PRO A 35 30.70 4.96 0.53
N ARG A 36 30.90 4.23 1.62
CA ARG A 36 31.46 2.86 1.55
C ARG A 36 30.56 1.89 0.79
N TRP A 37 29.26 2.19 0.73
CA TRP A 37 28.22 1.41 0.06
C TRP A 37 27.92 1.90 -1.37
N ALA A 38 28.72 2.81 -1.95
CA ALA A 38 28.45 3.38 -3.28
C ALA A 38 28.19 2.32 -4.36
N ASP A 39 29.02 1.27 -4.38
CA ASP A 39 28.92 0.13 -5.33
C ASP A 39 27.82 -0.88 -4.96
N GLU A 40 27.22 -0.78 -3.77
CA GLU A 40 26.16 -1.68 -3.31
C GLU A 40 24.77 -1.22 -3.77
N LEU A 41 24.64 0.02 -4.27
CA LEU A 41 23.34 0.60 -4.60
C LEU A 41 22.75 0.01 -5.89
N PHE A 42 23.56 -0.08 -6.94
CA PHE A 42 23.18 -0.57 -8.26
C PHE A 42 24.24 -1.50 -8.82
N ASP A 43 23.81 -2.49 -9.60
CA ASP A 43 24.75 -3.17 -10.49
C ASP A 43 25.01 -2.28 -11.72
N HIS A 44 26.29 -2.15 -12.12
CA HIS A 44 26.66 -1.41 -13.33
C HIS A 44 26.43 -2.22 -14.62
N GLN A 45 26.33 -3.54 -14.50
CA GLN A 45 26.08 -4.47 -15.59
C GLN A 45 24.94 -5.43 -15.26
N ARG A 46 24.29 -5.93 -16.30
CA ARG A 46 23.25 -6.95 -16.15
C ARG A 46 23.84 -8.25 -15.60
N SER A 47 23.20 -8.79 -14.57
CA SER A 47 23.47 -10.10 -13.99
C SER A 47 22.19 -10.93 -13.94
N GLU A 48 22.31 -12.26 -13.96
CA GLU A 48 21.20 -13.17 -13.66
C GLU A 48 20.88 -13.21 -12.15
N ARG A 49 21.82 -12.78 -11.32
CA ARG A 49 21.70 -12.65 -9.87
C ARG A 49 22.16 -11.26 -9.48
N PRO A 50 21.31 -10.23 -9.65
CA PRO A 50 21.67 -8.88 -9.29
C PRO A 50 22.00 -8.77 -7.79
N ALA A 51 23.00 -7.98 -7.46
CA ALA A 51 23.50 -7.82 -6.10
C ALA A 51 23.21 -6.41 -5.55
N GLY A 52 23.25 -5.39 -6.40
CA GLY A 52 22.92 -4.03 -6.02
C GLY A 52 21.51 -3.92 -5.45
N HIS A 53 21.34 -3.26 -4.31
CA HIS A 53 20.08 -3.21 -3.57
C HIS A 53 18.89 -2.76 -4.41
N ILE A 54 19.09 -1.73 -5.24
CA ILE A 54 18.03 -1.17 -6.08
C ILE A 54 17.85 -2.02 -7.34
N THR A 55 18.94 -2.48 -7.96
CA THR A 55 18.87 -3.35 -9.14
C THR A 55 18.14 -4.66 -8.83
N ARG A 56 18.47 -5.30 -7.70
CA ARG A 56 17.83 -6.53 -7.24
C ARG A 56 16.34 -6.31 -6.95
N TYR A 57 15.98 -5.24 -6.25
CA TYR A 57 14.59 -4.91 -5.97
C TYR A 57 13.75 -4.87 -7.26
N TYR A 58 14.16 -4.07 -8.25
CA TYR A 58 13.40 -3.96 -9.50
C TYR A 58 13.41 -5.25 -10.33
N HIS A 59 14.51 -6.01 -10.28
CA HIS A 59 14.55 -7.32 -10.91
C HIS A 59 13.50 -8.27 -10.29
N ASP A 60 13.48 -8.40 -8.97
CA ASP A 60 12.61 -9.34 -8.27
C ASP A 60 11.14 -8.88 -8.35
N MET A 61 10.86 -7.59 -8.16
CA MET A 61 9.51 -7.04 -8.26
C MET A 61 8.93 -7.10 -9.68
N SER A 62 9.78 -7.01 -10.71
CA SER A 62 9.34 -7.09 -12.10
C SER A 62 9.42 -8.49 -12.71
N LEU A 63 9.88 -9.50 -11.96
CA LEU A 63 10.16 -10.84 -12.50
C LEU A 63 11.15 -10.80 -13.68
N GLY A 64 12.13 -9.90 -13.59
CA GLY A 64 13.15 -9.64 -14.61
C GLY A 64 12.69 -8.81 -15.82
N ASN A 65 11.44 -8.33 -15.85
CA ASN A 65 10.95 -7.50 -16.97
C ASN A 65 11.52 -6.08 -16.98
N PHE A 66 11.90 -5.57 -15.82
CA PHE A 66 12.49 -4.25 -15.66
C PHE A 66 13.87 -4.39 -15.02
N ILE A 67 14.87 -3.83 -15.71
CA ILE A 67 16.27 -3.86 -15.31
C ILE A 67 16.68 -2.41 -15.10
N LEU A 68 16.97 -2.06 -13.85
CA LEU A 68 17.48 -0.77 -13.44
C LEU A 68 18.94 -0.92 -13.01
N LEU A 69 19.84 -0.42 -13.84
CA LEU A 69 21.27 -0.39 -13.58
C LEU A 69 21.69 1.00 -13.11
N GLY A 70 22.92 1.13 -12.61
CA GLY A 70 23.46 2.43 -12.26
C GLY A 70 24.97 2.38 -12.15
N ASP A 71 25.57 3.56 -12.27
CA ASP A 71 26.98 3.79 -11.97
C ASP A 71 27.10 5.22 -11.45
N HIS A 72 28.19 5.53 -10.75
CA HIS A 72 28.39 6.81 -10.11
C HIS A 72 29.66 7.50 -10.58
N LEU A 73 29.73 8.82 -10.43
CA LEU A 73 30.99 9.54 -10.62
C LEU A 73 32.05 8.97 -9.68
N ALA A 74 33.27 8.78 -10.20
CA ALA A 74 34.39 8.18 -9.47
C ALA A 74 34.95 9.08 -8.34
N HIS A 75 34.32 10.23 -8.10
CA HIS A 75 34.75 11.22 -7.12
C HIS A 75 33.55 11.89 -6.46
N MET A 76 33.77 12.34 -5.23
CA MET A 76 32.81 13.15 -4.49
C MET A 76 32.72 14.55 -5.09
N VAL A 77 31.50 15.11 -5.14
CA VAL A 77 31.28 16.52 -5.50
C VAL A 77 31.09 17.35 -4.23
N THR A 78 32.04 18.24 -3.94
CA THR A 78 31.92 19.18 -2.81
C THR A 78 31.44 20.54 -3.32
N ILE A 79 30.29 21.00 -2.84
CA ILE A 79 29.74 22.34 -3.10
C ILE A 79 29.91 23.24 -1.87
N LYS A 80 30.17 24.52 -2.08
CA LYS A 80 30.26 25.49 -0.97
C LYS A 80 28.89 26.02 -0.61
N GLN A 81 28.60 26.17 0.68
CA GLN A 81 27.38 26.82 1.16
C GLN A 81 27.21 28.21 0.52
N SER A 82 28.29 28.98 0.38
CA SER A 82 28.27 30.30 -0.26
C SER A 82 27.84 30.31 -1.73
N GLU A 83 27.90 29.17 -2.41
CA GLU A 83 27.51 29.01 -3.82
C GLU A 83 26.05 28.52 -3.97
N VAL A 84 25.43 28.06 -2.88
CA VAL A 84 24.05 27.59 -2.90
C VAL A 84 23.10 28.70 -2.48
N ARG A 85 22.26 29.15 -3.40
CA ARG A 85 21.29 30.23 -3.14
C ARG A 85 20.32 29.92 -1.99
N ASN A 86 19.92 28.66 -1.84
CA ASN A 86 19.03 28.21 -0.77
C ASN A 86 19.29 26.74 -0.42
N LEU A 87 19.93 26.51 0.73
CA LEU A 87 20.22 25.17 1.25
C LEU A 87 18.98 24.33 1.59
N ASN A 88 17.81 24.97 1.72
CA ASN A 88 16.54 24.26 1.98
C ASN A 88 15.82 23.83 0.69
N SER A 89 16.36 24.19 -0.49
CA SER A 89 15.77 23.81 -1.77
C SER A 89 16.43 22.56 -2.32
N ALA A 90 15.69 21.45 -2.36
CA ALA A 90 16.17 20.19 -2.96
C ALA A 90 16.65 20.37 -4.41
N VAL A 91 15.86 21.10 -5.21
CA VAL A 91 16.18 21.46 -6.60
C VAL A 91 17.41 22.38 -6.65
N GLY A 92 17.48 23.38 -5.77
CA GLY A 92 18.64 24.27 -5.71
C GLY A 92 19.95 23.54 -5.38
N LEU A 93 19.89 22.52 -4.53
CA LEU A 93 21.02 21.64 -4.21
C LEU A 93 21.44 20.80 -5.41
N SER A 94 20.50 20.11 -6.09
CA SER A 94 20.86 19.30 -7.27
C SER A 94 21.48 20.14 -8.39
N SER A 95 20.92 21.31 -8.68
CA SER A 95 21.49 22.25 -9.66
C SER A 95 22.90 22.72 -9.27
N ALA A 96 23.16 22.99 -7.98
CA ALA A 96 24.49 23.39 -7.53
C ALA A 96 25.51 22.25 -7.65
N VAL A 97 25.11 21.03 -7.32
CA VAL A 97 25.93 19.82 -7.48
C VAL A 97 26.30 19.61 -8.95
N VAL A 98 25.33 19.69 -9.86
CA VAL A 98 25.57 19.53 -11.30
C VAL A 98 26.48 20.61 -11.84
N ALA A 99 26.23 21.88 -11.50
CA ALA A 99 27.09 22.98 -11.94
C ALA A 99 28.53 22.81 -11.44
N GLN A 100 28.72 22.31 -10.22
CA GLN A 100 30.05 22.06 -9.68
C GLN A 100 30.75 20.87 -10.33
N ALA A 101 30.01 19.78 -10.58
CA ALA A 101 30.53 18.61 -11.30
C ALA A 101 30.97 19.01 -12.72
N ASP A 102 30.14 19.77 -13.44
CA ASP A 102 30.44 20.28 -14.78
C ASP A 102 31.69 21.18 -14.80
N ARG A 103 31.79 22.13 -13.86
CA ARG A 103 32.98 22.99 -13.70
C ARG A 103 34.27 22.20 -13.47
N SER A 104 34.20 21.02 -12.85
CA SER A 104 35.38 20.18 -12.65
C SER A 104 35.92 19.62 -13.96
N GLY A 105 35.06 19.49 -14.99
CA GLY A 105 35.38 18.96 -16.32
C GLY A 105 35.77 17.49 -16.35
N LYS A 106 35.57 16.74 -15.25
CA LYS A 106 36.04 15.36 -15.08
C LYS A 106 34.89 14.36 -15.18
N PHE A 107 34.40 14.10 -16.38
CA PHE A 107 33.52 12.95 -16.56
C PHE A 107 34.34 11.65 -16.47
N ARG A 108 34.18 10.95 -15.36
CA ARG A 108 34.70 9.60 -15.13
C ARG A 108 33.80 8.90 -14.12
N THR A 109 33.18 7.81 -14.53
CA THR A 109 32.41 6.97 -13.62
C THR A 109 33.31 5.90 -12.96
N ALA A 110 32.83 5.25 -11.90
CA ALA A 110 33.61 4.23 -11.19
C ALA A 110 33.96 3.02 -12.08
N HIS A 111 33.12 2.74 -13.08
CA HIS A 111 33.26 1.59 -13.98
C HIS A 111 33.60 1.99 -15.43
N ASP A 112 34.17 3.19 -15.63
CA ASP A 112 34.61 3.72 -16.93
C ASP A 112 33.52 3.71 -18.03
N LEU A 113 32.26 4.01 -17.66
CA LEU A 113 31.13 4.16 -18.58
C LEU A 113 31.14 5.55 -19.24
N SER A 114 30.59 5.62 -20.46
CA SER A 114 30.44 6.84 -21.26
C SER A 114 29.07 7.50 -21.04
N VAL A 115 28.84 8.73 -21.52
CA VAL A 115 27.50 9.36 -21.47
C VAL A 115 26.44 8.52 -22.21
N ALA A 116 26.80 7.93 -23.36
CA ALA A 116 25.90 7.11 -24.17
C ALA A 116 25.44 5.83 -23.44
N ASP A 117 26.11 5.42 -22.38
CA ASP A 117 25.73 4.28 -21.55
C ASP A 117 24.55 4.59 -20.60
N PHE A 118 24.15 5.87 -20.48
CA PHE A 118 23.05 6.35 -19.65
C PHE A 118 21.89 6.91 -20.49
N ASP A 119 21.91 6.70 -21.80
CA ASP A 119 20.93 7.23 -22.77
C ASP A 119 20.34 6.08 -23.57
N HIS A 120 19.24 5.53 -23.09
CA HIS A 120 18.57 4.38 -23.69
C HIS A 120 17.12 4.66 -24.07
N TRP A 121 16.56 5.81 -23.67
CA TRP A 121 15.19 6.20 -23.93
C TRP A 121 15.10 7.65 -24.36
N LYS A 122 14.28 7.90 -25.38
CA LYS A 122 14.11 9.27 -25.87
C LYS A 122 13.26 10.14 -24.97
N ASP A 123 13.65 11.40 -24.79
CA ASP A 123 12.76 12.42 -24.24
C ASP A 123 11.71 12.90 -25.25
N ASN A 124 10.64 12.14 -25.34
CA ASN A 124 9.46 12.55 -26.10
C ASN A 124 8.70 13.74 -25.45
N GLY A 125 9.21 14.31 -24.35
CA GLY A 125 8.78 15.58 -23.75
C GLY A 125 7.34 15.60 -23.21
N ARG A 126 6.72 14.43 -23.05
CA ARG A 126 5.32 14.29 -22.60
C ARG A 126 5.19 13.17 -21.60
N ALA A 127 4.89 13.55 -20.36
CA ALA A 127 4.53 12.61 -19.31
C ALA A 127 3.32 11.74 -19.73
N GLY A 128 3.37 10.46 -19.36
CA GLY A 128 2.27 9.53 -19.55
C GLY A 128 2.14 8.92 -20.95
N LEU A 129 3.07 9.21 -21.87
CA LEU A 129 3.22 8.46 -23.11
C LEU A 129 4.27 7.36 -22.93
N ALA A 130 4.12 6.28 -23.68
CA ALA A 130 5.17 5.26 -23.78
C ALA A 130 6.45 5.90 -24.30
N LYS A 131 7.56 5.69 -23.59
CA LYS A 131 8.90 6.10 -24.04
C LYS A 131 9.33 5.23 -25.22
N GLU A 132 10.06 5.83 -26.16
CA GLU A 132 10.66 5.12 -27.29
C GLU A 132 12.06 4.65 -26.91
N GLU A 133 12.38 3.39 -27.22
CA GLU A 133 13.73 2.86 -27.04
C GLU A 133 14.69 3.51 -28.05
N GLY A 134 15.89 3.84 -27.56
CA GLY A 134 16.96 4.47 -28.32
C GLY A 134 17.41 5.79 -27.69
N PRO A 135 18.63 6.23 -28.03
CA PRO A 135 19.21 7.42 -27.43
C PRO A 135 18.57 8.71 -27.96
N ASP A 136 18.68 9.76 -27.17
CA ASP A 136 18.39 11.13 -27.60
C ASP A 136 19.45 11.68 -28.57
N THR A 137 19.09 12.78 -29.26
CA THR A 137 20.01 13.50 -30.16
C THR A 137 19.87 15.01 -29.98
N PRO A 138 20.86 15.68 -29.35
CA PRO A 138 22.09 15.14 -28.75
C PRO A 138 21.80 14.20 -27.56
N HIS A 139 22.81 13.42 -27.14
CA HIS A 139 22.68 12.53 -25.99
C HIS A 139 22.20 13.28 -24.73
N SER A 140 21.34 12.64 -23.95
CA SER A 140 20.87 13.06 -22.62
C SER A 140 21.07 11.92 -21.62
N TYR A 141 21.01 12.20 -20.33
CA TYR A 141 20.92 11.16 -19.30
C TYR A 141 19.45 10.77 -19.09
N ASP A 142 19.07 9.50 -19.23
CA ASP A 142 17.69 9.06 -18.97
C ASP A 142 17.24 9.42 -17.54
N HIS A 143 18.16 9.27 -16.57
CA HIS A 143 17.93 9.65 -15.18
C HIS A 143 19.23 10.06 -14.46
N LEU A 144 19.21 11.22 -13.80
CA LEU A 144 20.28 11.68 -12.93
C LEU A 144 19.85 11.64 -11.45
N MET A 145 20.67 11.04 -10.61
CA MET A 145 20.39 10.91 -9.17
C MET A 145 21.46 11.60 -8.34
N VAL A 146 21.07 12.53 -7.47
CA VAL A 146 21.98 13.23 -6.55
C VAL A 146 21.77 12.74 -5.12
N ILE A 147 22.82 12.25 -4.47
CA ILE A 147 22.75 11.79 -3.08
C ILE A 147 23.68 12.67 -2.23
N LEU A 148 23.11 13.30 -1.20
CA LEU A 148 23.79 14.27 -0.35
C LEU A 148 24.13 13.70 1.03
N ARG A 149 25.39 13.84 1.42
CA ARG A 149 25.91 13.41 2.73
C ARG A 149 25.35 14.25 3.88
N ASN A 150 25.53 15.56 3.81
CA ASN A 150 25.30 16.51 4.90
C ASN A 150 24.52 17.74 4.42
N SER A 151 23.23 17.59 4.15
CA SER A 151 22.38 18.69 3.66
C SER A 151 21.15 18.92 4.54
N MET A 152 20.27 19.86 4.21
CA MET A 152 18.99 19.99 4.92
C MET A 152 17.96 18.92 4.48
N LEU A 153 18.23 18.16 3.41
CA LEU A 153 17.52 16.93 3.11
C LEU A 153 17.98 15.87 4.10
N LYS A 154 17.12 15.57 5.09
CA LYS A 154 17.36 14.56 6.10
C LYS A 154 17.43 13.17 5.46
N HIS A 155 18.09 12.23 6.15
CA HIS A 155 17.99 10.82 5.78
C HIS A 155 16.52 10.37 5.70
N GLY A 156 16.18 9.56 4.70
CA GLY A 156 14.79 9.14 4.45
C GLY A 156 13.93 10.23 3.79
N SER A 157 14.51 11.34 3.32
CA SER A 157 13.80 12.36 2.54
C SER A 157 14.41 12.51 1.15
N GLY A 158 13.53 12.79 0.18
CA GLY A 158 13.91 12.90 -1.22
C GLY A 158 12.83 13.53 -2.06
N SER A 159 13.10 13.60 -3.37
CA SER A 159 12.10 13.95 -4.39
C SER A 159 12.60 13.53 -5.76
N THR A 160 11.68 13.20 -6.64
CA THR A 160 11.93 13.07 -8.09
C THR A 160 11.23 14.19 -8.86
N ASP A 161 11.81 14.61 -9.99
CA ASP A 161 11.17 15.55 -10.93
C ASP A 161 11.41 15.10 -12.38
N PRO A 162 10.48 15.43 -13.29
CA PRO A 162 10.80 15.49 -14.71
C PRO A 162 11.76 16.65 -15.01
N GLY A 163 12.60 16.48 -16.03
CA GLY A 163 13.54 17.46 -16.52
C GLY A 163 14.88 17.51 -15.79
N SER A 164 15.75 18.37 -16.31
CA SER A 164 17.16 18.45 -15.92
C SER A 164 17.43 19.42 -14.76
N PRO A 165 18.33 19.10 -13.82
CA PRO A 165 18.87 20.07 -12.86
C PRO A 165 19.86 21.08 -13.48
N GLY A 166 20.30 20.83 -14.72
CA GLY A 166 21.26 21.63 -15.47
C GLY A 166 22.09 20.77 -16.42
N GLU A 167 22.90 21.39 -17.27
CA GLU A 167 23.84 20.65 -18.11
C GLU A 167 24.96 20.03 -17.25
N LEU A 168 25.16 18.73 -17.39
CA LEU A 168 26.23 17.95 -16.78
C LEU A 168 27.16 17.45 -17.88
N PHE A 169 28.39 17.98 -17.95
CA PHE A 169 29.37 17.67 -19.00
C PHE A 169 28.84 17.91 -20.42
N GLY A 170 28.01 18.94 -20.59
CA GLY A 170 27.39 19.32 -21.86
C GLY A 170 26.11 18.55 -22.23
N HIS A 171 25.55 17.76 -21.30
CA HIS A 171 24.35 16.95 -21.52
C HIS A 171 23.29 17.22 -20.43
N GLU A 172 22.03 17.33 -20.82
CA GLU A 172 20.90 17.42 -19.88
C GLU A 172 20.42 16.03 -19.46
N SER A 173 19.51 15.95 -18.47
CA SER A 173 18.81 14.72 -18.12
C SER A 173 17.31 14.82 -18.35
N ASP A 174 16.68 13.74 -18.81
CA ASP A 174 15.22 13.63 -18.97
C ASP A 174 14.49 13.79 -17.64
N THR A 175 15.07 13.22 -16.59
CA THR A 175 14.47 13.10 -15.27
C THR A 175 15.55 13.12 -14.21
N GLN A 176 15.19 13.52 -13.00
CA GLN A 176 16.16 13.63 -11.90
C GLN A 176 15.57 13.23 -10.56
N SER A 177 16.42 12.80 -9.65
CA SER A 177 16.06 12.58 -8.25
C SER A 177 17.14 13.10 -7.31
N ARG A 178 16.75 13.45 -6.08
CA ARG A 178 17.72 13.76 -5.02
C ARG A 178 17.31 13.27 -3.65
N PHE A 179 18.30 12.88 -2.86
CA PHE A 179 18.12 12.22 -1.57
C PHE A 179 19.11 12.70 -0.51
N GLY A 180 18.65 12.76 0.73
CA GLY A 180 19.52 12.87 1.90
C GLY A 180 19.92 11.48 2.42
N ALA A 181 21.20 11.29 2.75
CA ALA A 181 21.73 9.98 3.16
C ALA A 181 22.74 10.06 4.32
N MET A 182 22.49 11.00 5.25
CA MET A 182 23.32 11.20 6.45
C MET A 182 23.56 9.91 7.24
N TRP A 183 22.54 9.07 7.42
CA TRP A 183 22.57 7.95 8.36
C TRP A 183 22.69 6.56 7.70
N GLY A 184 22.89 6.49 6.39
CA GLY A 184 23.05 5.23 5.68
C GLY A 184 22.50 5.31 4.25
N ILE A 185 22.37 4.15 3.62
CA ILE A 185 21.74 3.99 2.30
C ILE A 185 20.29 4.52 2.37
N PRO A 186 19.89 5.50 1.56
CA PRO A 186 18.53 6.07 1.60
C PRO A 186 17.54 5.20 0.80
N ARG A 187 17.57 3.87 1.00
CA ARG A 187 16.95 2.88 0.12
C ARG A 187 15.45 3.11 -0.06
N ASP A 188 14.71 3.18 1.04
CA ASP A 188 13.24 3.18 1.00
C ASP A 188 12.69 4.43 0.31
N ILE A 189 13.25 5.60 0.65
CA ILE A 189 12.84 6.85 0.00
C ILE A 189 13.29 6.90 -1.47
N LEU A 190 14.44 6.30 -1.81
CA LEU A 190 14.90 6.21 -3.19
C LEU A 190 13.94 5.39 -4.04
N LEU A 191 13.54 4.21 -3.56
CA LEU A 191 12.56 3.37 -4.23
C LEU A 191 11.24 4.11 -4.39
N HIS A 192 10.73 4.70 -3.31
CA HIS A 192 9.49 5.46 -3.29
C HIS A 192 9.45 6.58 -4.35
N GLU A 193 10.45 7.45 -4.35
CA GLU A 193 10.50 8.60 -5.24
C GLU A 193 10.76 8.17 -6.68
N PHE A 194 11.60 7.17 -6.91
CA PHE A 194 11.79 6.64 -8.27
C PHE A 194 10.50 6.02 -8.82
N ASN A 195 9.66 5.40 -7.98
CA ASN A 195 8.39 4.81 -8.39
C ASN A 195 7.39 5.85 -8.92
N HIS A 196 7.50 7.12 -8.55
CA HIS A 196 6.73 8.19 -9.20
C HIS A 196 7.02 8.30 -10.71
N MET A 197 8.22 7.91 -11.15
CA MET A 197 8.57 7.88 -12.57
C MET A 197 7.92 6.71 -13.32
N LEU A 198 7.54 5.65 -12.61
CA LEU A 198 6.88 4.47 -13.17
C LEU A 198 5.35 4.57 -13.13
N PHE A 199 4.79 5.02 -12.02
CA PHE A 199 3.34 5.09 -11.81
C PHE A 199 2.72 6.43 -12.21
N GLY A 200 3.42 7.53 -11.95
CA GLY A 200 2.93 8.90 -12.10
C GLY A 200 2.98 9.68 -10.78
N GLY A 201 2.22 10.78 -10.73
CA GLY A 201 2.34 11.77 -9.66
C GLY A 201 1.84 11.34 -8.27
N ASN A 202 1.78 12.34 -7.37
CA ASN A 202 1.45 12.14 -5.94
C ASN A 202 0.07 11.51 -5.66
N ASN A 203 -0.80 11.42 -6.64
CA ASN A 203 -2.07 10.71 -6.47
C ASN A 203 -1.88 9.18 -6.39
N PHE A 204 -0.71 8.63 -6.72
CA PHE A 204 -0.44 7.19 -6.63
C PHE A 204 0.08 6.71 -5.28
N HIS A 205 0.31 7.61 -4.31
CA HIS A 205 0.64 7.19 -2.95
C HIS A 205 -0.43 6.23 -2.41
N SER A 206 0.01 5.10 -1.87
CA SER A 206 -0.84 4.09 -1.25
C SER A 206 0.05 3.19 -0.39
N MET A 207 -0.53 2.31 0.42
CA MET A 207 0.20 1.20 1.06
C MET A 207 1.38 1.62 1.95
N GLY A 208 1.21 2.69 2.73
CA GLY A 208 2.28 3.28 3.55
C GLY A 208 3.08 4.40 2.87
N GLY A 209 2.82 4.69 1.60
CA GLY A 209 3.41 5.87 0.94
C GLY A 209 2.75 7.19 1.30
N ASN A 210 1.49 7.15 1.76
CA ASN A 210 0.66 8.33 1.80
C ASN A 210 1.08 9.31 2.91
N ALA A 211 0.69 10.57 2.75
CA ALA A 211 0.92 11.62 3.72
C ALA A 211 -0.41 12.27 4.09
N GLN A 212 -0.50 12.79 5.32
CA GLN A 212 -1.73 13.35 5.89
C GLN A 212 -2.39 14.42 4.99
N ARG A 213 -1.59 15.18 4.22
CA ARG A 213 -2.07 16.25 3.32
C ARG A 213 -2.83 15.78 2.09
N PHE A 214 -2.72 14.51 1.70
CA PHE A 214 -3.29 14.01 0.45
C PHE A 214 -4.76 13.61 0.62
N GLN A 215 -5.53 13.77 -0.46
CA GLN A 215 -6.91 13.31 -0.55
C GLN A 215 -6.93 11.81 -0.83
N ARG A 216 -7.68 11.06 -0.02
CA ARG A 216 -7.70 9.59 0.04
C ARG A 216 -9.11 9.03 0.01
N TYR A 217 -9.29 7.79 -0.42
CA TYR A 217 -10.62 7.14 -0.48
C TYR A 217 -11.19 6.75 0.90
N PHE A 218 -10.35 6.67 1.93
CA PHE A 218 -10.73 6.25 3.29
C PHE A 218 -10.42 7.33 4.32
N ILE A 219 -11.11 7.30 5.47
CA ILE A 219 -10.84 8.23 6.57
C ILE A 219 -9.44 7.98 7.15
N GLY A 220 -9.13 6.73 7.51
CA GLY A 220 -7.82 6.34 8.02
C GLY A 220 -6.74 6.35 6.95
N MET A 221 -5.49 6.57 7.35
CA MET A 221 -4.35 6.40 6.43
C MET A 221 -4.09 4.92 6.28
N GLN A 222 -3.83 4.47 5.05
CA GLN A 222 -3.56 3.07 4.78
C GLN A 222 -2.05 2.80 4.83
N GLY A 223 -1.65 1.91 5.75
CA GLY A 223 -0.42 1.13 5.63
C GLY A 223 -0.62 0.00 4.61
N GLY A 224 0.07 -1.12 4.75
CA GLY A 224 0.01 -2.25 3.81
C GLY A 224 1.32 -2.42 3.04
N TRP A 225 1.28 -2.94 1.82
CA TRP A 225 2.50 -3.17 1.02
C TRP A 225 2.29 -2.85 -0.46
N GLY A 226 3.35 -2.38 -1.10
CA GLY A 226 3.37 -2.00 -2.50
C GLY A 226 4.55 -1.08 -2.81
N MET A 227 4.81 -0.87 -4.10
CA MET A 227 5.96 -0.12 -4.58
C MET A 227 5.92 1.36 -4.19
N MET A 228 4.73 1.96 -4.14
CA MET A 228 4.56 3.34 -3.64
C MET A 228 4.64 3.43 -2.11
N GLY A 229 4.89 2.33 -1.43
CA GLY A 229 5.17 2.26 -0.01
C GLY A 229 6.47 2.96 0.39
N GLY A 230 6.89 2.81 1.65
CA GLY A 230 8.08 3.45 2.19
C GLY A 230 8.13 3.28 3.70
N ALA A 231 8.37 4.38 4.43
CA ALA A 231 8.53 4.36 5.89
C ALA A 231 7.32 3.84 6.69
N PHE A 232 6.15 3.69 6.07
CA PHE A 232 4.91 3.20 6.71
C PHE A 232 4.38 1.90 6.08
N SER A 233 5.23 1.17 5.36
CA SER A 233 4.86 -0.11 4.76
C SER A 233 5.05 -1.27 5.74
N SER A 234 4.31 -2.34 5.47
CA SER A 234 4.42 -3.60 6.19
C SER A 234 5.38 -4.53 5.48
N LEU A 235 5.00 -5.12 4.33
CA LEU A 235 5.95 -5.83 3.47
C LEU A 235 6.68 -4.85 2.53
N LEU A 236 7.91 -5.20 2.18
CA LEU A 236 8.76 -4.41 1.28
C LEU A 236 8.63 -4.80 -0.20
N THR A 237 7.69 -5.68 -0.55
CA THR A 237 7.46 -6.09 -1.94
C THR A 237 6.53 -5.15 -2.70
N ALA A 238 6.56 -5.23 -4.03
CA ALA A 238 5.43 -4.86 -4.87
C ALA A 238 4.22 -5.75 -4.53
N ASN A 239 3.02 -5.27 -4.85
CA ASN A 239 1.80 -6.09 -4.84
C ASN A 239 1.35 -6.42 -6.28
N ALA A 240 0.32 -7.25 -6.42
CA ALA A 240 -0.19 -7.70 -7.71
C ALA A 240 -0.85 -6.56 -8.50
N TRP A 241 -1.39 -5.55 -7.82
CA TRP A 241 -1.89 -4.35 -8.49
C TRP A 241 -0.73 -3.55 -9.12
N ASP A 242 0.40 -3.41 -8.44
CA ASP A 242 1.60 -2.74 -8.94
C ASP A 242 2.10 -3.42 -10.23
N ARG A 243 2.26 -4.76 -10.16
CA ARG A 243 2.68 -5.57 -11.31
C ARG A 243 1.68 -5.48 -12.46
N ASP A 244 0.38 -5.61 -12.17
CA ASP A 244 -0.67 -5.49 -13.18
C ASP A 244 -0.66 -4.09 -13.82
N ARG A 245 -0.49 -3.02 -13.03
CA ARG A 245 -0.47 -1.63 -13.51
C ARG A 245 0.72 -1.35 -14.42
N LEU A 246 1.91 -1.86 -14.06
CA LEU A 246 3.15 -1.71 -14.84
C LEU A 246 3.29 -2.73 -15.97
N GLY A 247 2.37 -3.69 -16.06
CA GLY A 247 2.41 -4.76 -17.06
C GLY A 247 3.51 -5.79 -16.83
N TRP A 248 4.02 -5.88 -15.60
CA TRP A 248 5.04 -6.85 -15.21
C TRP A 248 4.40 -8.22 -14.97
N ARG A 249 4.79 -9.20 -15.78
CA ARG A 249 4.25 -10.56 -15.75
C ARG A 249 5.33 -11.55 -16.15
N PRO A 250 5.29 -12.81 -15.68
CA PRO A 250 6.25 -13.81 -16.11
C PRO A 250 6.33 -13.92 -17.64
N VAL A 251 7.52 -14.18 -18.16
CA VAL A 251 7.71 -14.44 -19.59
C VAL A 251 6.81 -15.59 -20.04
N GLY A 252 6.06 -15.37 -21.13
CA GLY A 252 5.13 -16.36 -21.67
C GLY A 252 3.77 -16.44 -20.97
N ALA A 253 3.49 -15.61 -19.96
CA ALA A 253 2.16 -15.53 -19.36
C ALA A 253 1.10 -15.18 -20.42
N ILE A 254 0.05 -16.00 -20.47
CA ILE A 254 -1.06 -15.91 -21.41
C ILE A 254 -2.08 -14.89 -20.89
N HIS A 255 -2.31 -14.90 -19.57
CA HIS A 255 -3.27 -14.01 -18.91
C HIS A 255 -2.61 -12.74 -18.34
N ARG A 256 -3.41 -11.67 -18.22
CA ARG A 256 -3.00 -10.40 -17.63
C ARG A 256 -2.68 -10.56 -16.14
N ILE A 257 -3.62 -11.18 -15.44
CA ILE A 257 -3.47 -11.68 -14.07
C ILE A 257 -3.54 -13.19 -14.22
N ARG A 258 -2.46 -13.88 -13.87
CA ARG A 258 -2.36 -15.33 -14.03
C ARG A 258 -2.58 -16.03 -12.69
N VAL A 259 -3.08 -17.25 -12.77
CA VAL A 259 -3.14 -18.23 -11.67
C VAL A 259 -3.17 -19.62 -12.31
N HIS A 260 -3.14 -20.69 -11.52
CA HIS A 260 -3.28 -22.05 -12.04
C HIS A 260 -4.56 -22.73 -11.57
N ASP A 261 -5.07 -23.67 -12.36
CA ASP A 261 -6.09 -24.62 -11.91
C ASP A 261 -5.44 -25.79 -11.12
N PRO A 262 -6.22 -26.66 -10.46
CA PRO A 262 -5.68 -27.82 -9.74
C PRO A 262 -4.86 -28.78 -10.59
N GLU A 263 -5.12 -28.82 -11.90
CA GLU A 263 -4.43 -29.62 -12.90
C GLU A 263 -3.08 -29.00 -13.35
N GLY A 264 -2.81 -27.76 -12.95
CA GLY A 264 -1.56 -27.03 -13.24
C GLY A 264 -1.58 -26.22 -14.54
N ASN A 265 -2.74 -26.04 -15.17
CA ASN A 265 -2.88 -25.18 -16.35
C ASN A 265 -2.99 -23.72 -15.91
N GLU A 266 -2.36 -22.81 -16.66
CA GLU A 266 -2.56 -21.38 -16.44
C GLU A 266 -3.99 -20.98 -16.82
N VAL A 267 -4.65 -20.21 -15.95
CA VAL A 267 -6.00 -19.68 -16.15
C VAL A 267 -6.06 -18.19 -15.76
N ASN A 268 -7.15 -17.52 -16.14
CA ASN A 268 -7.36 -16.11 -15.82
C ASN A 268 -7.61 -15.90 -14.32
N GLY A 269 -6.83 -15.04 -13.69
CA GLY A 269 -7.00 -14.62 -12.30
C GLY A 269 -7.83 -13.34 -12.10
N ASP A 270 -8.24 -12.64 -13.16
CA ASP A 270 -9.17 -11.49 -13.09
C ASP A 270 -10.61 -12.01 -13.17
N LEU A 271 -11.25 -12.19 -12.02
CA LEU A 271 -12.52 -12.90 -11.86
C LEU A 271 -13.72 -11.95 -11.77
N ASP A 272 -14.75 -12.21 -12.57
CA ASP A 272 -16.11 -11.71 -12.39
C ASP A 272 -17.05 -12.86 -11.96
N VAL A 273 -17.29 -12.95 -10.66
CA VAL A 273 -18.12 -14.02 -10.08
C VAL A 273 -19.57 -14.02 -10.58
N LEU A 274 -20.09 -12.87 -11.04
CA LEU A 274 -21.43 -12.77 -11.60
C LEU A 274 -21.45 -13.33 -13.03
N ALA A 275 -20.35 -13.19 -13.76
CA ALA A 275 -20.15 -13.83 -15.06
C ALA A 275 -19.92 -15.35 -14.95
N GLY A 276 -19.68 -15.86 -13.74
CA GLY A 276 -19.52 -17.30 -13.46
C GLY A 276 -18.09 -17.72 -13.13
N ASP A 277 -17.16 -16.77 -13.02
CA ASP A 277 -15.73 -17.02 -12.73
C ASP A 277 -15.54 -17.47 -11.27
N THR A 278 -15.83 -18.76 -11.04
CA THR A 278 -15.77 -19.45 -9.74
C THR A 278 -15.08 -20.79 -9.94
N GLY A 279 -14.51 -21.35 -8.89
CA GLY A 279 -13.75 -22.60 -9.02
C GLY A 279 -12.67 -22.77 -7.98
N ARG A 280 -11.74 -23.68 -8.27
CA ARG A 280 -10.54 -23.89 -7.48
C ARG A 280 -9.35 -23.30 -8.23
N PHE A 281 -8.49 -22.63 -7.51
CA PHE A 281 -7.30 -21.97 -8.04
C PHE A 281 -6.11 -22.31 -7.16
N VAL A 282 -4.93 -22.43 -7.76
CA VAL A 282 -3.66 -22.69 -7.09
C VAL A 282 -2.85 -21.41 -7.16
N LEU A 283 -2.64 -20.78 -6.01
CA LEU A 283 -1.75 -19.64 -5.85
C LEU A 283 -0.37 -20.14 -5.43
N ARG A 284 0.57 -20.11 -6.36
CA ARG A 284 2.01 -20.29 -6.07
C ARG A 284 2.56 -19.01 -5.41
N ASP A 285 3.79 -19.06 -4.91
CA ASP A 285 4.45 -17.89 -4.32
C ASP A 285 4.41 -16.68 -5.25
N PHE A 286 3.76 -15.60 -4.84
CA PHE A 286 3.53 -14.41 -5.65
C PHE A 286 4.86 -13.79 -6.07
N VAL A 287 5.83 -13.67 -5.16
CA VAL A 287 7.11 -13.01 -5.43
C VAL A 287 7.84 -13.68 -6.57
N THR A 288 7.95 -15.01 -6.58
CA THR A 288 8.69 -15.76 -7.62
C THR A 288 7.85 -16.14 -8.84
N SER A 289 6.52 -16.28 -8.71
CA SER A 289 5.67 -16.83 -9.78
C SER A 289 4.75 -15.80 -10.45
N GLY A 290 4.44 -14.71 -9.76
CA GLY A 290 3.46 -13.70 -10.20
C GLY A 290 2.00 -14.15 -10.17
N ASP A 291 1.69 -15.31 -9.57
CA ASP A 291 0.31 -15.79 -9.46
C ASP A 291 -0.49 -14.93 -8.47
N ALA A 292 -1.67 -14.47 -8.88
CA ALA A 292 -2.58 -13.69 -8.05
C ALA A 292 -4.04 -13.90 -8.47
N LEU A 293 -4.98 -13.58 -7.58
CA LEU A 293 -6.39 -13.43 -7.92
C LEU A 293 -6.84 -11.99 -7.71
N ARG A 294 -7.70 -11.50 -8.59
CA ARG A 294 -8.41 -10.23 -8.48
C ARG A 294 -9.89 -10.49 -8.67
N ILE A 295 -10.69 -10.26 -7.65
CA ILE A 295 -12.12 -10.59 -7.62
C ILE A 295 -12.92 -9.30 -7.64
N ARG A 296 -13.70 -9.06 -8.70
CA ARG A 296 -14.56 -7.88 -8.79
C ARG A 296 -15.71 -7.95 -7.78
N LEU A 297 -15.88 -6.89 -6.98
CA LEU A 297 -17.02 -6.78 -6.08
C LEU A 297 -18.27 -6.30 -6.82
N PRO A 298 -19.37 -7.07 -6.79
CA PRO A 298 -20.58 -6.76 -7.55
C PRO A 298 -21.48 -5.73 -6.88
N PHE A 299 -22.57 -5.38 -7.59
CA PHE A 299 -23.68 -4.54 -7.13
C PHE A 299 -23.34 -3.07 -6.87
N ILE A 300 -22.10 -2.65 -7.09
CA ILE A 300 -21.69 -1.25 -7.04
C ILE A 300 -22.16 -0.53 -8.32
N PRO A 301 -22.93 0.56 -8.23
CA PRO A 301 -23.35 1.37 -9.38
C PRO A 301 -22.17 1.94 -10.17
N GLU A 302 -22.35 2.15 -11.47
CA GLU A 302 -21.30 2.66 -12.36
C GLU A 302 -20.84 4.08 -12.02
N ASP A 303 -21.64 4.86 -11.30
CA ASP A 303 -21.32 6.22 -10.86
C ASP A 303 -20.79 6.29 -9.42
N GLU A 304 -20.51 5.14 -8.82
CA GLU A 304 -19.72 5.00 -7.59
C GLU A 304 -18.36 4.35 -7.89
N PHE A 305 -17.40 4.46 -6.96
CA PHE A 305 -16.09 3.83 -7.18
C PHE A 305 -16.20 2.30 -7.22
N PRO A 306 -15.71 1.64 -8.28
CA PRO A 306 -15.69 0.18 -8.36
C PRO A 306 -14.66 -0.39 -7.39
N GLN A 307 -14.84 -1.65 -6.97
CA GLN A 307 -13.97 -2.30 -5.99
C GLN A 307 -13.59 -3.73 -6.38
N TRP A 308 -12.42 -4.18 -5.92
CA TRP A 308 -11.90 -5.52 -6.13
C TRP A 308 -11.17 -6.04 -4.89
N ILE A 309 -11.19 -7.35 -4.65
CA ILE A 309 -10.31 -7.99 -3.66
C ILE A 309 -9.14 -8.64 -4.39
N TRP A 310 -7.93 -8.44 -3.90
CA TRP A 310 -6.72 -9.11 -4.37
C TRP A 310 -6.26 -10.16 -3.38
N LEU A 311 -5.68 -11.25 -3.89
CA LEU A 311 -5.11 -12.34 -3.10
C LEU A 311 -3.74 -12.73 -3.65
N GLU A 312 -2.76 -12.79 -2.76
CA GLU A 312 -1.38 -13.14 -3.04
C GLU A 312 -0.91 -14.22 -2.05
N ASN A 313 -0.27 -15.27 -2.52
CA ASN A 313 0.40 -16.22 -1.62
C ASN A 313 1.84 -15.77 -1.42
N HIS A 314 2.22 -15.35 -0.22
CA HIS A 314 3.61 -15.03 0.11
C HIS A 314 4.25 -16.23 0.81
N GLN A 315 5.45 -16.61 0.40
CA GLN A 315 6.24 -17.64 1.07
C GLN A 315 7.35 -17.08 1.97
N THR A 316 7.56 -15.76 1.96
CA THR A 316 8.54 -15.00 2.74
C THR A 316 9.99 -15.30 2.36
N GLU A 317 10.92 -14.41 2.75
CA GLU A 317 12.36 -14.57 2.49
C GLU A 317 12.86 -15.96 2.89
N ALA A 318 12.37 -16.48 4.02
CA ALA A 318 12.76 -17.77 4.57
C ALA A 318 12.54 -18.95 3.60
N ARG A 319 11.63 -18.84 2.62
CA ARG A 319 11.35 -19.91 1.64
C ARG A 319 11.62 -19.52 0.19
N ASN A 320 11.46 -18.25 -0.18
CA ASN A 320 11.69 -17.80 -1.56
C ASN A 320 13.05 -17.11 -1.76
N GLY A 321 13.76 -16.74 -0.69
CA GLY A 321 15.08 -16.10 -0.72
C GLY A 321 15.07 -14.64 -1.19
N CYS A 322 13.89 -14.01 -1.31
CA CYS A 322 13.75 -12.60 -1.63
C CYS A 322 13.87 -11.76 -0.35
N PRO A 323 14.89 -10.88 -0.22
CA PRO A 323 15.13 -10.10 0.99
C PRO A 323 14.08 -9.01 1.24
N ASP A 324 13.21 -8.77 0.25
CA ASP A 324 12.11 -7.80 0.33
C ASP A 324 10.79 -8.46 0.75
N ASP A 325 10.72 -9.80 0.78
CA ASP A 325 9.52 -10.53 1.21
C ASP A 325 9.53 -10.78 2.73
N VAL A 326 9.64 -9.68 3.45
CA VAL A 326 9.82 -9.55 4.91
C VAL A 326 8.98 -8.38 5.40
N PHE A 327 8.57 -8.37 6.67
CA PHE A 327 8.06 -7.14 7.26
C PHE A 327 9.19 -6.12 7.45
N HIS A 328 8.92 -4.84 7.20
CA HIS A 328 9.91 -3.75 7.09
C HIS A 328 10.92 -3.76 8.23
N PHE A 329 10.44 -3.97 9.45
CA PHE A 329 11.24 -3.85 10.67
C PHE A 329 11.53 -5.19 11.34
N GLU A 330 11.20 -6.34 10.71
CA GLU A 330 11.37 -7.66 11.35
C GLU A 330 12.82 -8.00 11.65
N VAL A 331 13.76 -7.56 10.80
CA VAL A 331 15.20 -7.84 10.96
C VAL A 331 15.82 -6.96 12.05
N ASP A 332 15.41 -5.70 12.12
CA ASP A 332 16.04 -4.70 12.98
C ASP A 332 15.45 -4.67 14.41
N PHE A 333 14.21 -5.11 14.58
CA PHE A 333 13.47 -4.96 15.84
C PHE A 333 12.82 -6.28 16.30
N PRO A 334 13.35 -6.95 17.35
CA PRO A 334 12.83 -8.23 17.85
C PRO A 334 11.39 -8.22 18.39
N CYS A 335 10.79 -7.04 18.58
CA CYS A 335 9.39 -6.89 18.97
C CYS A 335 8.41 -7.07 17.80
N VAL A 336 8.89 -6.90 16.57
CA VAL A 336 8.11 -7.14 15.35
C VAL A 336 8.05 -8.65 15.13
N VAL A 337 6.84 -9.17 14.94
CA VAL A 337 6.64 -10.59 14.72
C VAL A 337 6.77 -10.88 13.22
N ASP A 338 7.74 -11.74 12.87
CA ASP A 338 8.09 -12.13 11.51
C ASP A 338 6.90 -12.42 10.60
N ALA A 339 7.06 -12.11 9.31
CA ALA A 339 6.14 -12.53 8.27
C ALA A 339 6.05 -14.06 8.21
N VAL A 340 4.83 -14.57 7.94
CA VAL A 340 4.58 -16.01 7.84
C VAL A 340 3.97 -16.37 6.49
N PRO A 341 4.29 -17.56 5.93
CA PRO A 341 3.69 -18.00 4.68
C PRO A 341 2.17 -18.08 4.75
N GLY A 342 1.48 -17.54 3.74
CA GLY A 342 0.02 -17.53 3.70
C GLY A 342 -0.55 -16.65 2.61
N ILE A 343 -1.88 -16.53 2.58
CA ILE A 343 -2.55 -15.58 1.70
C ILE A 343 -2.57 -14.20 2.35
N TYR A 344 -2.09 -13.19 1.64
CA TYR A 344 -2.20 -11.78 1.97
C TYR A 344 -3.23 -11.15 1.02
N ALA A 345 -4.09 -10.29 1.56
CA ALA A 345 -5.22 -9.75 0.82
C ALA A 345 -5.41 -8.25 1.03
N TYR A 346 -5.96 -7.58 0.03
CA TYR A 346 -6.34 -6.18 0.10
C TYR A 346 -7.50 -5.85 -0.82
N LEU A 347 -8.23 -4.79 -0.47
CA LEU A 347 -9.27 -4.19 -1.27
C LEU A 347 -8.65 -3.10 -2.15
N GLN A 348 -8.96 -3.11 -3.45
CA GLN A 348 -8.74 -2.02 -4.37
C GLN A 348 -10.03 -1.20 -4.53
N VAL A 349 -9.93 0.13 -4.49
CA VAL A 349 -10.98 1.09 -4.85
C VAL A 349 -10.53 1.86 -6.08
N ASP A 350 -11.37 1.94 -7.12
CA ASP A 350 -11.03 2.64 -8.36
C ASP A 350 -9.70 2.13 -8.98
N ARG A 351 -8.98 2.93 -9.77
CA ARG A 351 -7.64 2.64 -10.30
C ARG A 351 -7.55 1.37 -11.15
N GLY A 352 -8.66 0.96 -11.75
CA GLY A 352 -8.70 -0.12 -12.74
C GLY A 352 -8.40 0.35 -14.17
N ASN A 353 -8.52 1.66 -14.44
CA ASN A 353 -8.32 2.23 -15.76
C ASN A 353 -6.84 2.28 -16.13
N LYS A 354 -6.48 1.65 -17.26
CA LYS A 354 -5.12 1.65 -17.82
C LYS A 354 -4.99 2.40 -19.14
N THR A 355 -6.11 2.80 -19.72
CA THR A 355 -6.18 3.55 -20.98
C THR A 355 -7.07 4.78 -20.83
N GLY A 356 -6.79 5.82 -21.61
CA GLY A 356 -7.57 7.06 -21.61
C GLY A 356 -6.85 8.21 -20.90
N ARG A 357 -7.52 9.38 -20.87
CA ARG A 357 -6.92 10.63 -20.38
C ARG A 357 -6.79 10.71 -18.86
N ASP A 358 -7.60 9.94 -18.13
CA ASP A 358 -7.74 10.04 -16.67
C ASP A 358 -6.91 8.97 -15.93
N ILE A 359 -6.04 8.22 -16.62
CA ILE A 359 -5.26 7.10 -16.06
C ILE A 359 -4.25 7.52 -14.99
N TYR A 360 -3.85 8.80 -14.99
CA TYR A 360 -2.94 9.39 -14.01
C TYR A 360 -3.67 10.32 -13.03
N GLY A 361 -5.00 10.39 -13.07
CA GLY A 361 -5.82 11.14 -12.11
C GLY A 361 -6.30 10.27 -10.94
N GLY A 362 -7.16 10.80 -10.07
CA GLY A 362 -7.76 10.08 -8.94
C GLY A 362 -7.15 10.43 -7.57
N GLN A 363 -7.52 9.68 -6.53
CA GLN A 363 -7.12 9.93 -5.14
C GLN A 363 -6.07 8.91 -4.66
N SER A 364 -5.36 9.21 -3.58
CA SER A 364 -4.39 8.30 -2.94
C SER A 364 -5.10 7.26 -2.06
N ASP A 365 -4.35 6.31 -1.48
CA ASP A 365 -4.87 5.21 -0.63
C ASP A 365 -6.04 4.46 -1.28
N PHE A 366 -5.80 4.01 -2.51
CA PHE A 366 -6.76 3.20 -3.27
C PHE A 366 -6.63 1.71 -2.99
N LEU A 367 -5.63 1.29 -2.20
CA LEU A 367 -5.49 -0.07 -1.70
C LEU A 367 -5.61 -0.04 -0.16
N ARG A 368 -6.51 -0.87 0.37
CA ARG A 368 -6.77 -1.03 1.81
C ARG A 368 -6.53 -2.48 2.20
N PRO A 369 -5.59 -2.79 3.11
CA PRO A 369 -5.36 -4.16 3.54
C PRO A 369 -6.62 -4.84 4.08
N LEU A 370 -6.76 -6.13 3.78
CA LEU A 370 -7.78 -7.02 4.31
C LEU A 370 -7.07 -8.10 5.13
N VAL A 371 -6.69 -7.76 6.35
CA VAL A 371 -5.87 -8.64 7.20
C VAL A 371 -6.70 -9.72 7.87
N ALA A 372 -6.12 -10.92 8.03
CA ALA A 372 -6.79 -12.09 8.61
C ALA A 372 -7.25 -11.93 10.06
N SER A 373 -6.71 -10.94 10.79
CA SER A 373 -7.11 -10.58 12.15
C SER A 373 -8.44 -9.83 12.25
N GLY A 374 -9.04 -9.45 11.11
CA GLY A 374 -10.36 -8.83 11.06
C GLY A 374 -10.35 -7.33 11.33
N HIS A 375 -11.55 -6.77 11.36
CA HIS A 375 -11.84 -5.35 11.55
C HIS A 375 -12.56 -5.13 12.88
N THR A 376 -12.25 -4.03 13.56
CA THR A 376 -12.81 -3.73 14.88
C THR A 376 -13.13 -2.26 15.03
N ASP A 377 -14.13 -1.95 15.85
CA ASP A 377 -14.22 -0.62 16.45
C ASP A 377 -13.05 -0.50 17.45
N LEU A 378 -12.20 0.52 17.29
CA LEU A 378 -11.07 0.78 18.18
C LEU A 378 -11.43 1.88 19.17
N HIS A 379 -10.87 1.80 20.38
CA HIS A 379 -11.05 2.80 21.42
C HIS A 379 -9.70 3.30 21.93
N ILE A 380 -9.60 4.62 22.16
CA ILE A 380 -8.47 5.20 22.88
C ILE A 380 -8.48 4.68 24.32
N ASP A 381 -7.38 4.07 24.74
CA ASP A 381 -7.09 3.73 26.14
C ASP A 381 -6.18 4.83 26.73
N VAL A 382 -5.56 4.56 27.87
CA VAL A 382 -4.62 5.48 28.52
C VAL A 382 -3.26 5.51 27.82
N GLU A 383 -2.53 6.59 28.04
CA GLU A 383 -1.12 6.69 27.66
C GLU A 383 -0.30 5.56 28.30
N ARG A 384 0.58 4.97 27.50
CA ARG A 384 1.48 3.90 27.87
C ARG A 384 2.86 4.17 27.32
N GLU A 385 3.87 3.66 28.02
CA GLU A 385 5.20 3.54 27.45
C GLU A 385 5.23 2.37 26.47
N HIS A 386 5.84 2.59 25.32
CA HIS A 386 6.13 1.58 24.31
C HIS A 386 7.62 1.59 24.00
N GLN A 387 8.13 0.41 23.68
CA GLN A 387 9.56 0.11 23.54
C GLN A 387 9.92 -0.46 22.18
N CYS A 388 8.93 -0.76 21.33
CA CYS A 388 9.15 -1.28 20.00
C CYS A 388 9.67 -0.20 19.03
N ILE A 389 9.09 -0.09 17.83
CA ILE A 389 9.48 0.90 16.83
C ILE A 389 9.14 2.30 17.39
N LEU A 390 10.15 3.17 17.48
CA LEU A 390 10.05 4.53 18.06
C LEU A 390 9.66 4.56 19.55
N PRO A 391 10.53 4.11 20.47
CA PRO A 391 10.21 4.04 21.90
C PRO A 391 9.83 5.42 22.47
N GLY A 392 8.78 5.44 23.30
CA GLY A 392 8.22 6.68 23.83
C GLY A 392 6.96 6.47 24.66
N THR A 393 6.30 7.59 24.98
CA THR A 393 4.95 7.59 25.57
C THR A 393 3.96 7.85 24.45
N GLY A 394 3.01 6.94 24.27
CA GLY A 394 2.00 6.99 23.23
C GLY A 394 0.64 6.49 23.72
N VAL A 395 -0.41 6.77 22.96
CA VAL A 395 -1.76 6.31 23.26
C VAL A 395 -1.91 4.86 22.82
N ALA A 396 -2.25 3.97 23.74
CA ALA A 396 -2.60 2.60 23.38
C ALA A 396 -4.03 2.53 22.83
N LEU A 397 -4.24 1.70 21.81
CA LEU A 397 -5.58 1.45 21.27
C LEU A 397 -6.10 0.12 21.80
N SER A 398 -7.32 0.13 22.34
CA SER A 398 -7.97 -1.05 22.88
C SER A 398 -8.98 -1.63 21.89
N ARG A 399 -9.08 -2.96 21.91
CA ARG A 399 -10.12 -3.72 21.21
C ARG A 399 -10.60 -4.90 22.05
N SER A 400 -11.86 -5.26 21.90
CA SER A 400 -12.43 -6.49 22.44
C SER A 400 -13.08 -7.33 21.35
N ARG A 401 -13.34 -8.61 21.65
CA ARG A 401 -14.08 -9.48 20.73
C ARG A 401 -15.50 -9.00 20.41
N ASN A 402 -16.10 -8.18 21.28
CA ASN A 402 -17.45 -7.65 21.05
C ASN A 402 -17.44 -6.48 20.06
N ASP A 403 -16.28 -5.90 19.79
CA ASP A 403 -16.10 -4.72 18.94
C ASP A 403 -15.81 -5.09 17.48
N CYS A 404 -15.76 -6.39 17.15
CA CYS A 404 -15.68 -6.88 15.78
C CYS A 404 -16.70 -6.15 14.89
N ASN A 405 -16.19 -5.55 13.82
CA ASN A 405 -16.93 -4.75 12.88
C ASN A 405 -16.41 -5.02 11.45
N PRO A 406 -16.75 -6.17 10.86
CA PRO A 406 -16.21 -6.61 9.58
C PRO A 406 -16.51 -5.69 8.39
N LEU A 407 -17.52 -4.81 8.49
CA LEU A 407 -17.99 -3.98 7.37
C LEU A 407 -17.36 -2.59 7.34
N THR A 408 -17.24 -1.93 8.50
CA THR A 408 -16.71 -0.56 8.59
C THR A 408 -15.57 -0.38 9.59
N GLY A 409 -15.22 -1.41 10.36
CA GLY A 409 -14.20 -1.34 11.40
C GLY A 409 -12.81 -1.04 10.87
N TRP A 410 -11.92 -0.65 11.78
CA TRP A 410 -10.50 -0.44 11.52
C TRP A 410 -9.74 -1.76 11.47
N GLN A 411 -8.68 -1.80 10.68
CA GLN A 411 -7.74 -2.92 10.63
C GLN A 411 -6.35 -2.51 11.15
N ASP A 412 -5.48 -3.49 11.39
CA ASP A 412 -4.20 -3.30 12.08
C ASP A 412 -3.23 -2.32 11.40
N GLN A 413 -3.26 -2.28 10.08
CA GLN A 413 -2.39 -1.47 9.22
C GLN A 413 -3.09 -0.18 8.77
N GLU A 414 -3.99 0.36 9.60
CA GLU A 414 -4.57 1.68 9.41
C GLU A 414 -4.11 2.63 10.51
N MET A 415 -4.04 3.92 10.17
CA MET A 415 -3.98 4.98 11.16
C MET A 415 -5.40 5.52 11.41
N PRO A 416 -6.14 4.99 12.41
CA PRO A 416 -7.46 5.51 12.76
C PRO A 416 -7.42 6.96 13.20
N ARG A 417 -8.54 7.66 13.08
CA ARG A 417 -8.71 9.04 13.57
C ARG A 417 -9.71 9.08 14.71
N PHE A 418 -9.40 9.93 15.69
CA PHE A 418 -10.23 10.19 16.86
C PHE A 418 -10.30 11.70 17.08
N ASP A 419 -11.42 12.17 17.64
CA ASP A 419 -11.58 13.57 18.06
C ASP A 419 -10.88 13.75 19.42
N GLN A 420 -9.60 14.09 19.37
CA GLN A 420 -8.73 14.21 20.53
C GLN A 420 -8.82 15.59 21.19
N ASP A 421 -9.20 16.63 20.43
CA ASP A 421 -9.37 17.98 20.95
C ASP A 421 -10.83 18.33 21.32
N GLY A 422 -11.79 17.48 20.95
CA GLY A 422 -13.19 17.59 21.32
C GLY A 422 -13.97 18.61 20.52
N ASP A 423 -13.49 19.00 19.33
CA ASP A 423 -14.14 19.99 18.47
C ASP A 423 -15.26 19.42 17.58
N GLY A 424 -15.42 18.09 17.59
CA GLY A 424 -16.43 17.38 16.79
C GLY A 424 -16.00 17.08 15.35
N GLN A 425 -14.75 17.37 14.96
CA GLN A 425 -14.21 17.24 13.62
C GLN A 425 -12.98 16.33 13.61
N LEU A 426 -13.07 15.20 12.90
CA LEU A 426 -11.92 14.31 12.75
C LEU A 426 -10.89 14.88 11.77
N SER A 427 -9.71 15.21 12.29
CA SER A 427 -8.59 15.80 11.57
C SER A 427 -7.50 14.78 11.28
N THR A 428 -6.78 15.00 10.18
CA THR A 428 -5.60 14.20 9.84
C THR A 428 -4.50 14.28 10.89
N LYS A 429 -4.44 15.38 11.66
CA LYS A 429 -3.49 15.58 12.76
C LYS A 429 -3.76 14.67 13.96
N GLU A 430 -4.95 14.10 14.04
CA GLU A 430 -5.39 13.23 15.15
C GLU A 430 -5.34 11.75 14.76
N SER A 431 -4.67 11.42 13.64
CA SER A 431 -4.45 10.04 13.24
C SER A 431 -3.48 9.38 14.22
N LEU A 432 -3.83 8.21 14.74
CA LEU A 432 -2.99 7.43 15.64
C LEU A 432 -2.46 6.20 14.91
N MET A 433 -1.17 5.91 15.06
CA MET A 433 -0.57 4.68 14.56
C MET A 433 -0.84 3.56 15.57
N LEU A 434 -1.14 2.35 15.09
CA LEU A 434 -1.38 1.20 15.96
C LEU A 434 -0.05 0.54 16.36
N ASP A 435 0.69 1.21 17.24
CA ASP A 435 1.94 0.71 17.79
C ASP A 435 1.69 -0.27 18.94
N VAL A 436 0.90 0.17 19.92
CA VAL A 436 0.48 -0.61 21.09
C VAL A 436 -1.00 -0.91 21.06
N GLU A 437 -1.30 -2.19 21.27
CA GLU A 437 -2.66 -2.70 21.40
C GLU A 437 -2.93 -3.16 22.84
N MET A 438 -4.09 -2.79 23.37
CA MET A 438 -4.70 -3.45 24.53
C MET A 438 -5.76 -4.44 24.06
N ARG A 439 -5.50 -5.73 24.25
CA ARG A 439 -6.41 -6.80 23.84
C ARG A 439 -6.87 -7.60 25.03
N ASP A 440 -8.18 -7.57 25.30
CA ASP A 440 -8.79 -8.30 26.41
C ASP A 440 -8.05 -8.04 27.76
N GLY A 441 -7.54 -6.82 27.96
CA GLY A 441 -6.80 -6.38 29.15
C GLY A 441 -5.28 -6.64 29.13
N VAL A 442 -4.74 -7.22 28.06
CA VAL A 442 -3.29 -7.50 27.89
C VAL A 442 -2.67 -6.51 26.91
N MET A 443 -1.51 -5.98 27.26
CA MET A 443 -0.74 -5.06 26.40
C MET A 443 0.11 -5.84 25.40
N HIS A 444 0.07 -5.44 24.13
CA HIS A 444 0.85 -5.98 23.04
C HIS A 444 1.56 -4.83 22.31
N ASP A 445 2.88 -4.79 22.40
CA ASP A 445 3.75 -3.78 21.80
C ASP A 445 4.56 -4.43 20.65
N HIS A 446 3.86 -4.72 19.56
CA HIS A 446 4.41 -5.43 18.39
C HIS A 446 4.39 -4.56 17.12
N ALA A 447 4.04 -3.28 17.24
CA ALA A 447 3.96 -2.33 16.14
C ALA A 447 3.13 -2.86 14.94
N HIS A 448 1.90 -3.32 15.24
CA HIS A 448 1.02 -4.04 14.31
C HIS A 448 0.78 -3.30 12.99
N PHE A 449 0.88 -1.97 12.99
CA PHE A 449 0.79 -1.18 11.77
C PHE A 449 1.80 -1.59 10.68
N PHE A 450 3.00 -2.00 11.08
CA PHE A 450 4.09 -2.43 10.20
C PHE A 450 4.07 -3.94 9.86
N GLY A 451 3.00 -4.65 10.22
CA GLY A 451 2.87 -6.08 9.94
C GLY A 451 2.94 -6.95 11.19
N HIS A 452 2.25 -8.09 11.12
CA HIS A 452 2.27 -9.12 12.14
C HIS A 452 1.85 -10.45 11.50
N ALA A 453 2.40 -11.57 11.96
CA ALA A 453 2.03 -12.92 11.49
C ALA A 453 0.51 -13.24 11.45
N ARG A 454 -0.33 -12.51 12.21
CA ARG A 454 -1.79 -12.70 12.24
C ARG A 454 -2.51 -12.09 11.04
N HIS A 455 -1.80 -11.34 10.20
CA HIS A 455 -2.36 -10.70 9.00
C HIS A 455 -2.52 -11.69 7.85
N ALA A 456 -1.76 -12.78 7.85
CA ALA A 456 -1.83 -13.83 6.83
C ALA A 456 -3.00 -14.78 7.08
N PHE A 457 -3.76 -15.08 6.03
CA PHE A 457 -4.73 -16.18 6.03
C PHE A 457 -4.00 -17.51 5.87
N THR A 458 -4.31 -18.46 6.75
CA THR A 458 -3.67 -19.77 6.82
C THR A 458 -4.71 -20.84 7.14
N LEU A 459 -4.41 -22.11 6.81
CA LEU A 459 -5.31 -23.22 7.10
C LEU A 459 -5.52 -23.46 8.60
N GLN A 460 -4.53 -23.14 9.42
CA GLN A 460 -4.59 -23.29 10.88
C GLN A 460 -5.18 -22.06 11.58
N GLY A 461 -5.19 -20.91 10.89
CA GLY A 461 -5.77 -19.65 11.37
C GLY A 461 -7.07 -19.33 10.67
N ASN A 462 -7.16 -18.12 10.10
CA ASN A 462 -8.31 -17.72 9.31
C ASN A 462 -8.17 -18.28 7.89
N ALA A 463 -9.04 -19.22 7.52
CA ALA A 463 -9.01 -19.92 6.23
C ALA A 463 -10.18 -19.52 5.31
N LEU A 464 -11.03 -18.57 5.71
CA LEU A 464 -12.24 -18.22 4.97
C LEU A 464 -12.49 -16.71 4.99
N LEU A 465 -12.64 -16.13 3.80
CA LEU A 465 -13.20 -14.81 3.60
C LEU A 465 -14.59 -14.97 2.99
N GLY A 466 -15.60 -14.30 3.53
CA GLY A 466 -16.96 -14.33 3.02
C GLY A 466 -17.81 -13.20 3.61
N MET A 467 -19.03 -13.04 3.12
CA MET A 467 -19.90 -11.96 3.62
C MET A 467 -20.24 -12.09 5.12
N GLY A 468 -20.16 -13.31 5.64
CA GLY A 468 -20.39 -13.63 7.04
C GLY A 468 -19.15 -13.72 7.91
N THR A 469 -17.94 -13.44 7.40
CA THR A 469 -16.67 -13.54 8.16
C THR A 469 -16.13 -12.17 8.57
N ASP A 470 -15.03 -12.18 9.33
CA ASP A 470 -14.23 -11.01 9.66
C ASP A 470 -12.77 -11.26 9.31
N PRO A 471 -12.19 -10.57 8.30
CA PRO A 471 -12.83 -9.53 7.48
C PRO A 471 -13.89 -10.08 6.51
N SER A 472 -14.77 -9.19 6.02
CA SER A 472 -15.86 -9.55 5.09
C SER A 472 -15.49 -9.30 3.62
N THR A 473 -16.11 -10.05 2.71
CA THR A 473 -16.03 -9.82 1.25
C THR A 473 -16.99 -8.73 0.75
N ALA A 474 -17.83 -8.15 1.61
CA ALA A 474 -18.76 -7.09 1.22
C ALA A 474 -18.05 -5.84 0.67
N SER A 475 -18.73 -5.05 -0.17
CA SER A 475 -18.17 -3.77 -0.61
C SER A 475 -17.97 -2.83 0.58
N GLN A 476 -16.88 -2.07 0.58
CA GLN A 476 -16.59 -1.16 1.68
C GLN A 476 -17.07 0.26 1.40
N MET A 477 -17.33 1.01 2.46
CA MET A 477 -17.66 2.42 2.33
C MET A 477 -16.41 3.23 2.01
N THR A 478 -16.57 4.25 1.18
CA THR A 478 -15.51 5.23 0.90
C THR A 478 -15.96 6.61 1.34
N LEU A 479 -14.98 7.46 1.65
CA LEU A 479 -15.17 8.89 1.90
C LEU A 479 -13.92 9.61 1.39
N VAL A 480 -14.00 10.18 0.19
CA VAL A 480 -12.87 10.97 -0.33
C VAL A 480 -12.66 12.19 0.55
N CYS A 481 -11.58 12.18 1.33
CA CYS A 481 -11.29 13.24 2.28
C CYS A 481 -9.79 13.45 2.55
N SER A 482 -9.47 14.64 3.05
CA SER A 482 -8.31 14.87 3.91
C SER A 482 -8.85 15.33 5.27
N ASP A 483 -8.90 16.64 5.54
CA ASP A 483 -9.61 17.25 6.70
C ASP A 483 -11.05 17.68 6.35
N ARG A 484 -11.47 17.46 5.10
CA ARG A 484 -12.82 17.77 4.61
C ARG A 484 -13.33 16.67 3.70
N ASP A 485 -14.62 16.40 3.76
CA ASP A 485 -15.31 15.53 2.80
C ASP A 485 -15.49 16.27 1.47
N VAL A 486 -14.89 15.74 0.41
CA VAL A 486 -14.89 16.35 -0.92
C VAL A 486 -16.25 16.25 -1.61
N PHE A 487 -17.02 15.20 -1.33
CA PHE A 487 -18.28 14.93 -2.03
C PHE A 487 -19.51 15.02 -1.12
N HIS A 488 -19.36 15.48 0.12
CA HIS A 488 -20.46 15.67 1.07
C HIS A 488 -21.34 14.41 1.22
N ARG A 489 -20.71 13.25 1.35
CA ARG A 489 -21.32 11.93 1.47
C ARG A 489 -22.17 11.55 0.26
N ARG A 490 -21.86 12.11 -0.92
CA ARG A 490 -22.50 11.78 -2.21
C ARG A 490 -21.55 10.99 -3.08
N ARG A 491 -22.12 10.50 -4.19
CA ARG A 491 -21.37 9.89 -5.29
C ARG A 491 -20.26 10.84 -5.75
N PRO A 492 -19.08 10.32 -6.13
CA PRO A 492 -18.77 8.91 -6.39
C PRO A 492 -18.45 8.04 -5.17
N ASN A 493 -18.53 8.56 -3.94
CA ASN A 493 -18.28 7.72 -2.76
C ASN A 493 -19.24 6.52 -2.68
N ASN A 494 -18.72 5.35 -2.33
CA ASN A 494 -19.53 4.21 -1.92
C ASN A 494 -20.08 4.47 -0.53
N ARG A 495 -21.36 4.83 -0.41
CA ARG A 495 -22.02 5.09 0.89
C ARG A 495 -22.97 3.98 1.33
N VAL A 496 -22.96 2.87 0.59
CA VAL A 496 -23.78 1.68 0.83
C VAL A 496 -22.87 0.46 0.81
N VAL A 497 -22.89 -0.31 1.89
CA VAL A 497 -22.26 -1.64 1.97
C VAL A 497 -23.17 -2.66 1.29
N ARG A 498 -22.59 -3.50 0.44
CA ARG A 498 -23.32 -4.49 -0.36
C ARG A 498 -22.74 -5.89 -0.11
N PRO A 499 -23.38 -6.70 0.76
CA PRO A 499 -23.06 -8.11 0.86
C PRO A 499 -23.33 -8.80 -0.49
N ASN A 500 -22.46 -9.73 -0.87
CA ASN A 500 -22.40 -10.22 -2.25
C ASN A 500 -22.39 -11.74 -2.43
N GLY A 501 -22.32 -12.51 -1.34
CA GLY A 501 -22.30 -13.97 -1.39
C GLY A 501 -21.04 -14.56 -2.02
N ILE A 502 -19.97 -13.78 -2.14
CA ILE A 502 -18.65 -14.28 -2.53
C ILE A 502 -17.99 -14.89 -1.30
N SER A 503 -17.41 -16.07 -1.46
CA SER A 503 -16.47 -16.62 -0.49
C SER A 503 -15.18 -17.14 -1.12
N VAL A 504 -14.09 -17.04 -0.38
CA VAL A 504 -12.76 -17.53 -0.69
C VAL A 504 -12.31 -18.41 0.46
N GLU A 505 -12.20 -19.70 0.21
CA GLU A 505 -11.80 -20.70 1.22
C GLU A 505 -10.43 -21.29 0.85
N LEU A 506 -9.49 -21.29 1.79
CA LEU A 506 -8.24 -22.02 1.69
C LEU A 506 -8.54 -23.51 1.93
N LEU A 507 -8.24 -24.36 0.94
CA LEU A 507 -8.54 -25.79 0.99
C LEU A 507 -7.34 -26.64 1.42
N GLU A 508 -6.17 -26.33 0.86
CA GLU A 508 -4.93 -27.05 1.14
C GLU A 508 -3.72 -26.12 0.92
N GLN A 509 -2.63 -26.42 1.63
CA GLN A 509 -1.31 -25.86 1.40
C GLN A 509 -0.41 -27.05 1.10
N ARG A 510 0.16 -27.04 -0.10
CA ARG A 510 1.01 -28.11 -0.60
C ARG A 510 2.40 -28.00 0.02
N LEU A 511 3.18 -29.08 -0.06
CA LEU A 511 4.51 -29.14 0.55
C LEU A 511 5.47 -28.06 0.00
N ASN A 512 5.30 -27.68 -1.26
CA ASN A 512 6.08 -26.63 -1.92
C ASN A 512 5.60 -25.20 -1.57
N GLY A 513 4.57 -25.05 -0.73
CA GLY A 513 4.06 -23.75 -0.32
C GLY A 513 2.84 -23.26 -1.10
N ASP A 514 2.51 -23.88 -2.24
CA ASP A 514 1.34 -23.49 -3.04
C ASP A 514 0.05 -23.64 -2.21
N ILE A 515 -0.86 -22.67 -2.33
CA ILE A 515 -2.14 -22.68 -1.64
C ILE A 515 -3.26 -22.87 -2.65
N VAL A 516 -4.10 -23.88 -2.43
CA VAL A 516 -5.31 -24.07 -3.21
C VAL A 516 -6.45 -23.34 -2.52
N VAL A 517 -7.04 -22.38 -3.23
CA VAL A 517 -8.22 -21.63 -2.79
C VAL A 517 -9.44 -22.03 -3.61
N ARG A 518 -10.63 -21.87 -3.02
CA ARG A 518 -11.90 -22.00 -3.72
C ARG A 518 -12.67 -20.70 -3.66
N VAL A 519 -12.95 -20.13 -4.83
CA VAL A 519 -13.84 -18.98 -4.97
C VAL A 519 -15.24 -19.48 -5.30
N ARG A 520 -16.23 -19.07 -4.50
CA ARG A 520 -17.65 -19.41 -4.69
C ARG A 520 -18.50 -18.16 -4.84
N ARG A 521 -19.69 -18.36 -5.41
CA ARG A 521 -20.82 -17.42 -5.37
C ARG A 521 -22.00 -18.04 -4.62
N GLY A 522 -22.92 -17.20 -4.16
CA GLY A 522 -24.13 -17.65 -3.47
C GLY A 522 -23.87 -18.18 -2.05
N ASP A 523 -22.71 -17.87 -1.46
CA ASP A 523 -22.41 -18.18 -0.07
C ASP A 523 -23.07 -17.16 0.85
N VAL A 524 -24.35 -17.38 1.11
CA VAL A 524 -25.27 -16.44 1.78
C VAL A 524 -25.53 -16.79 3.24
N ARG A 525 -24.82 -17.78 3.78
CA ARG A 525 -25.14 -18.37 5.08
C ARG A 525 -24.20 -17.82 6.16
N LEU A 526 -24.78 -17.27 7.23
CA LEU A 526 -24.05 -16.80 8.40
C LEU A 526 -23.95 -17.95 9.42
N GLU A 527 -22.76 -18.51 9.58
CA GLU A 527 -22.52 -19.69 10.45
C GLU A 527 -21.93 -19.33 11.83
N GLN A 528 -21.60 -18.06 12.04
CA GLN A 528 -21.23 -17.49 13.34
C GLN A 528 -22.15 -16.34 13.74
N ASP A 529 -22.05 -15.98 15.01
CA ASP A 529 -22.57 -14.70 15.46
C ASP A 529 -21.75 -13.60 14.80
N ILE A 530 -22.43 -12.64 14.19
CA ILE A 530 -21.79 -11.54 13.48
C ILE A 530 -22.49 -10.22 13.78
N ARG A 531 -21.70 -9.16 13.90
CA ARG A 531 -22.14 -7.79 14.04
C ARG A 531 -21.91 -7.08 12.71
N TRP A 532 -22.94 -6.43 12.19
CA TRP A 532 -22.89 -5.62 10.98
C TRP A 532 -23.20 -4.17 11.33
N CYS A 533 -22.25 -3.29 11.01
CA CYS A 533 -22.36 -1.86 11.22
C CYS A 533 -22.06 -1.13 9.91
N ALA A 534 -22.94 -0.21 9.48
CA ALA A 534 -22.71 0.73 8.39
C ALA A 534 -23.89 1.71 8.29
N ASP A 535 -23.66 2.95 7.82
CA ASP A 535 -24.75 3.93 7.58
C ASP A 535 -25.90 3.32 6.75
N SER A 536 -25.55 2.48 5.76
CA SER A 536 -26.51 1.74 4.94
C SER A 536 -25.91 0.44 4.44
N ILE A 537 -26.67 -0.64 4.61
CA ILE A 537 -26.42 -1.97 4.06
C ILE A 537 -27.58 -2.30 3.12
N VAL A 538 -27.30 -2.68 1.88
CA VAL A 538 -28.31 -3.16 0.93
C VAL A 538 -28.02 -4.60 0.55
N LEU A 539 -28.92 -5.49 0.96
CA LEU A 539 -28.89 -6.88 0.53
C LEU A 539 -29.60 -7.00 -0.83
N ASN A 540 -28.83 -7.36 -1.86
CA ASN A 540 -29.34 -7.64 -3.19
C ASN A 540 -29.84 -9.09 -3.29
N ASP A 541 -30.48 -9.42 -4.41
CA ASP A 541 -30.86 -10.79 -4.70
C ASP A 541 -29.62 -11.62 -5.08
N LEU A 542 -29.15 -12.44 -4.14
CA LEU A 542 -27.94 -13.24 -4.28
C LEU A 542 -28.23 -14.68 -4.76
N GLN A 543 -29.51 -15.09 -4.81
CA GLN A 543 -29.94 -16.43 -5.24
C GLN A 543 -29.07 -17.56 -4.65
N GLY A 544 -28.97 -17.61 -3.30
CA GLY A 544 -28.29 -18.71 -2.62
C GLY A 544 -28.92 -20.08 -2.91
N PRO A 545 -28.31 -21.19 -2.46
CA PRO A 545 -28.71 -22.56 -2.84
C PRO A 545 -30.21 -22.87 -2.65
N ASP A 546 -30.82 -22.33 -1.60
CA ASP A 546 -32.24 -22.53 -1.27
C ASP A 546 -33.13 -21.35 -1.72
N GLY A 547 -32.65 -20.51 -2.65
CA GLY A 547 -33.36 -19.32 -3.15
C GLY A 547 -33.43 -18.14 -2.17
N HIS A 548 -32.63 -18.16 -1.12
CA HIS A 548 -32.52 -17.08 -0.14
C HIS A 548 -31.25 -16.25 -0.41
N SER A 549 -31.29 -14.95 -0.13
CA SER A 549 -30.12 -14.07 -0.27
C SER A 549 -29.35 -13.90 1.03
N LEU A 550 -29.95 -14.30 2.16
CA LEU A 550 -29.30 -14.34 3.46
C LEU A 550 -29.94 -15.41 4.33
N VAL A 551 -29.13 -16.25 4.94
CA VAL A 551 -29.59 -17.24 5.92
C VAL A 551 -28.79 -17.07 7.20
N VAL A 552 -29.46 -16.74 8.30
CA VAL A 552 -28.86 -16.79 9.63
C VAL A 552 -29.03 -18.21 10.15
N ALA A 553 -27.91 -18.92 10.33
CA ALA A 553 -27.92 -20.33 10.69
C ALA A 553 -28.54 -20.58 12.07
N LYS A 554 -28.98 -21.82 12.30
CA LYS A 554 -29.59 -22.28 13.53
C LYS A 554 -28.81 -21.84 14.78
N GLY A 555 -29.47 -21.11 15.67
CA GLY A 555 -28.90 -20.63 16.93
C GLY A 555 -27.82 -19.56 16.80
N LYS A 556 -27.66 -18.95 15.62
CA LYS A 556 -26.71 -17.86 15.37
C LYS A 556 -27.40 -16.51 15.39
N ARG A 557 -26.62 -15.46 15.63
CA ARG A 557 -27.09 -14.09 15.70
C ARG A 557 -26.49 -13.22 14.60
N LEU A 558 -27.35 -12.50 13.89
CA LEU A 558 -26.98 -11.28 13.17
C LEU A 558 -27.36 -10.08 14.02
N LEU A 559 -26.38 -9.31 14.47
CA LEU A 559 -26.57 -8.06 15.20
C LEU A 559 -26.38 -6.88 14.24
N LEU A 560 -27.39 -6.04 14.07
CA LEU A 560 -27.26 -4.72 13.46
C LEU A 560 -27.08 -3.69 14.56
N ASP A 561 -25.98 -2.96 14.50
CA ASP A 561 -25.57 -2.02 15.54
C ASP A 561 -24.89 -0.79 14.94
N ARG A 562 -24.72 0.27 15.73
CA ARG A 562 -24.06 1.49 15.28
C ARG A 562 -22.53 1.33 15.32
N SER A 563 -21.87 1.75 14.25
CA SER A 563 -20.40 1.65 14.12
C SER A 563 -19.70 2.55 15.12
N GLY A 564 -18.80 2.01 15.94
CA GLY A 564 -17.85 2.82 16.72
C GLY A 564 -16.76 3.43 15.83
N THR A 565 -16.43 2.79 14.72
CA THR A 565 -15.57 3.36 13.68
C THR A 565 -16.28 4.46 12.90
N PRO A 566 -15.65 5.64 12.71
CA PRO A 566 -16.18 6.73 11.90
C PRO A 566 -16.51 6.32 10.46
N THR A 567 -17.67 6.75 9.97
CA THR A 567 -18.05 6.67 8.54
C THR A 567 -18.16 8.07 7.90
N ARG A 568 -18.16 9.13 8.73
CA ARG A 568 -18.02 10.55 8.37
C ARG A 568 -16.95 11.20 9.25
N ILE A 569 -16.57 12.45 8.97
CA ILE A 569 -15.52 13.16 9.71
C ILE A 569 -16.03 14.37 10.49
N ASP A 570 -17.29 14.73 10.30
CA ASP A 570 -17.91 15.92 10.88
C ASP A 570 -19.30 15.58 11.43
N SER A 571 -19.94 16.57 12.06
CA SER A 571 -21.33 16.50 12.52
C SER A 571 -21.65 15.19 13.28
N PRO A 572 -20.93 14.89 14.38
CA PRO A 572 -21.20 13.70 15.16
C PRO A 572 -22.53 13.80 15.89
N ASP A 573 -23.08 12.66 16.25
CA ASP A 573 -24.22 12.60 17.18
C ASP A 573 -23.77 12.07 18.53
N THR A 574 -24.30 12.65 19.60
CA THR A 574 -24.10 12.12 20.96
C THR A 574 -25.38 11.41 21.42
N VAL A 575 -25.26 10.13 21.77
CA VAL A 575 -26.35 9.30 22.30
C VAL A 575 -25.86 8.64 23.57
N ASP A 576 -26.59 8.84 24.67
CA ASP A 576 -26.27 8.29 26.00
C ASP A 576 -24.83 8.58 26.46
N GLY A 577 -24.30 9.76 26.11
CA GLY A 577 -22.96 10.20 26.45
C GLY A 577 -21.84 9.65 25.55
N ILE A 578 -22.18 8.86 24.52
CA ILE A 578 -21.22 8.35 23.53
C ILE A 578 -21.37 9.15 22.25
N THR A 579 -20.26 9.66 21.73
CA THR A 579 -20.21 10.43 20.47
C THR A 579 -19.88 9.51 19.30
N TYR A 580 -20.66 9.60 18.23
CA TYR A 580 -20.55 8.77 17.04
C TYR A 580 -20.39 9.63 15.78
N TRP A 581 -19.39 9.28 14.96
CA TRP A 581 -19.23 9.78 13.59
C TRP A 581 -19.76 8.77 12.56
N SER A 582 -20.86 8.10 12.89
CA SER A 582 -21.53 7.10 12.06
C SER A 582 -23.03 7.21 12.24
N ASP A 583 -23.83 6.87 11.23
CA ASP A 583 -25.28 6.80 11.42
C ASP A 583 -25.69 5.45 12.05
N PRO A 584 -26.86 5.37 12.72
CA PRO A 584 -27.45 4.08 13.06
C PRO A 584 -27.56 3.17 11.83
N THR A 585 -27.30 1.88 12.01
CA THR A 585 -27.22 0.96 10.86
C THR A 585 -28.58 0.72 10.24
N ARG A 586 -28.68 0.88 8.92
CA ARG A 586 -29.88 0.52 8.16
C ARG A 586 -29.60 -0.66 7.24
N LEU A 587 -30.22 -1.80 7.50
CA LEU A 587 -30.27 -2.91 6.56
C LEU A 587 -31.53 -2.84 5.71
N THR A 588 -31.37 -2.74 4.39
CA THR A 588 -32.47 -2.77 3.42
C THR A 588 -32.43 -4.09 2.64
N LEU A 589 -33.52 -4.85 2.68
CA LEU A 589 -33.73 -5.97 1.77
C LEU A 589 -34.33 -5.42 0.47
N ALA A 590 -33.61 -5.56 -0.65
CA ALA A 590 -34.08 -5.08 -1.94
C ALA A 590 -35.39 -5.79 -2.39
N PRO A 591 -36.13 -5.26 -3.38
CA PRO A 591 -37.38 -5.87 -3.82
C PRO A 591 -37.24 -7.36 -4.16
N GLY A 592 -38.13 -8.20 -3.62
CA GLY A 592 -38.14 -9.64 -3.85
C GLY A 592 -37.08 -10.45 -3.08
N VAL A 593 -36.18 -9.79 -2.35
CA VAL A 593 -35.11 -10.46 -1.59
C VAL A 593 -35.69 -11.25 -0.41
N LYS A 594 -35.17 -12.46 -0.21
CA LYS A 594 -35.61 -13.35 0.86
C LYS A 594 -34.51 -13.54 1.89
N MET A 595 -34.81 -13.25 3.15
CA MET A 595 -33.96 -13.53 4.29
C MET A 595 -34.59 -14.65 5.13
N ARG A 596 -33.78 -15.59 5.59
CA ARG A 596 -34.23 -16.70 6.45
C ARG A 596 -33.52 -16.67 7.79
N LEU A 597 -34.31 -16.69 8.86
CA LEU A 597 -33.85 -17.04 10.20
C LEU A 597 -34.18 -18.51 10.45
N GLU A 598 -33.17 -19.33 10.71
CA GLU A 598 -33.38 -20.72 11.10
C GLU A 598 -33.82 -20.85 12.57
N ASP A 599 -34.07 -22.09 13.00
CA ASP A 599 -34.48 -22.39 14.37
C ASP A 599 -33.56 -21.71 15.41
N ARG A 600 -34.14 -20.93 16.33
CA ARG A 600 -33.43 -20.15 17.36
C ARG A 600 -32.39 -19.14 16.82
N ALA A 601 -32.36 -18.86 15.51
CA ALA A 601 -31.57 -17.77 14.97
C ALA A 601 -32.16 -16.42 15.39
N VAL A 602 -31.30 -15.42 15.54
CA VAL A 602 -31.71 -14.09 16.02
C VAL A 602 -31.22 -13.02 15.06
N LEU A 603 -32.15 -12.16 14.62
CA LEU A 603 -31.81 -10.84 14.11
C LEU A 603 -32.03 -9.84 15.24
N GLU A 604 -30.95 -9.21 15.70
CA GLU A 604 -30.98 -8.22 16.78
C GLU A 604 -30.70 -6.83 16.21
N LEU A 605 -31.50 -5.84 16.60
CA LEU A 605 -31.35 -4.43 16.21
C LEU A 605 -30.98 -3.63 17.46
N ARG A 606 -29.86 -2.90 17.44
CA ARG A 606 -29.37 -2.05 18.55
C ARG A 606 -29.05 -0.64 18.09
N ALA A 607 -28.93 0.28 19.05
CA ALA A 607 -28.47 1.66 18.84
C ALA A 607 -29.25 2.42 17.74
N GLY A 608 -30.56 2.20 17.66
CA GLY A 608 -31.43 2.82 16.66
C GLY A 608 -31.34 2.20 15.26
N SER A 609 -30.71 1.03 15.12
CA SER A 609 -30.62 0.33 13.83
C SER A 609 -31.98 -0.12 13.31
N GLU A 610 -32.11 -0.14 11.98
CA GLU A 610 -33.37 -0.37 11.28
C GLU A 610 -33.25 -1.53 10.27
N LEU A 611 -34.33 -2.31 10.14
CA LEU A 611 -34.55 -3.23 9.03
C LEU A 611 -35.64 -2.68 8.12
N HIS A 612 -35.32 -2.48 6.84
CA HIS A 612 -36.25 -2.01 5.80
C HIS A 612 -36.57 -3.15 4.84
N LEU A 613 -37.86 -3.49 4.75
CA LEU A 613 -38.36 -4.50 3.82
C LEU A 613 -38.99 -3.80 2.60
N MET A 614 -38.32 -3.89 1.45
CA MET A 614 -38.85 -3.34 0.20
C MET A 614 -39.96 -4.25 -0.37
N PRO A 615 -40.78 -3.78 -1.34
CA PRO A 615 -41.90 -4.56 -1.86
C PRO A 615 -41.51 -5.98 -2.31
N GLY A 616 -42.22 -6.98 -1.79
CA GLY A 616 -42.00 -8.40 -2.11
C GLY A 616 -40.82 -9.05 -1.38
N SER A 617 -40.06 -8.30 -0.58
CA SER A 617 -39.08 -8.91 0.33
C SER A 617 -39.77 -9.59 1.52
N VAL A 618 -39.19 -10.69 2.01
CA VAL A 618 -39.72 -11.50 3.11
C VAL A 618 -38.63 -12.04 4.03
#